data_AF-A0A183CLV6-F1
#
_entry.id   AF-A0A183CLV6-F1
#
_cell.length_a   1.000
_cell.length_b   1.000
_cell.length_c   1.000
_cell.angle_alpha   90.00
_cell.angle_beta   90.00
_cell.angle_gamma   90.00
#
_symmetry.space_group_name_H-M   'P 1'
#
loop_
_entity.id
_entity.type
_entity.pdbx_description
1 polymer ?
#
loop_
_entity_poly.entity_id
_entity_poly.type
_entity_poly.pdbx_seq_one_letter_code
_entity_poly.pdbx_strand_id
1 'polypeptide(L)'
;TINVYQYGDKSALSEKTLCLLGMSMRGKERLYNTHNLFGWSQMVATRKALDELFGKRSQLLTRSTFVSSGHFGTHWTGDNSARWADLRASIIGLIEFNVFGIPHIGADVCGFNLNTNEELCLRWQQLGAFYPFFRNHNSDDAAAQDPTQWQSVANVSRVSNLFRYQLLPHLYTLHFLASMHGGTVVRPMFFEFSKDLFTHRMDRQFLWGSDLLVVPVLDPGVDSVRAYFPHGSIWYSISNAHKYAVKISTGGFHTVKAPRTTPLPTFLRAGAIIPTQKAETTVEKSRQNALQLKIALASSTALPRPLLLLK
;
A
#
# COMPACT_ATOMS: atom_id res chain seq x y z
N THR A 1 -17.65 2.89 1.44
CA THR A 1 -16.84 4.04 1.92
C THR A 1 -17.79 5.09 2.42
N ILE A 2 -18.02 5.16 3.74
CA ILE A 2 -18.97 6.11 4.37
C ILE A 2 -18.21 7.40 4.71
N ASN A 3 -17.62 8.00 3.68
CA ASN A 3 -17.29 9.43 3.63
C ASN A 3 -17.84 9.92 2.29
N VAL A 4 -19.14 9.73 2.10
CA VAL A 4 -19.87 10.37 1.01
C VAL A 4 -20.12 11.79 1.50
N TYR A 5 -19.41 12.75 0.92
CA TYR A 5 -19.80 14.15 0.93
C TYR A 5 -21.33 14.21 0.75
N GLN A 6 -22.04 14.71 1.75
CA GLN A 6 -23.48 14.93 1.66
C GLN A 6 -23.67 16.09 0.68
N TYR A 7 -23.92 15.78 -0.59
CA TYR A 7 -24.26 16.78 -1.59
C TYR A 7 -25.68 17.24 -1.31
N GLY A 8 -25.82 18.28 -0.48
CA GLY A 8 -27.04 19.06 -0.38
C GLY A 8 -27.03 20.19 -1.41
N ASP A 9 -28.21 20.73 -1.74
CA ASP A 9 -28.47 21.82 -2.70
C ASP A 9 -27.78 23.17 -2.37
N LYS A 10 -26.78 23.20 -1.48
CA LYS A 10 -26.11 24.41 -0.97
C LYS A 10 -24.59 24.40 -1.12
N SER A 11 -24.00 23.44 -1.83
CA SER A 11 -22.55 23.42 -2.04
C SER A 11 -22.16 24.21 -3.29
N ALA A 12 -21.29 25.20 -3.12
CA ALA A 12 -20.74 26.00 -4.20
C ALA A 12 -19.30 25.56 -4.51
N LEU A 13 -18.86 25.70 -5.76
CA LEU A 13 -17.48 25.37 -6.16
C LEU A 13 -16.42 26.22 -5.42
N SER A 14 -16.80 27.34 -4.82
CA SER A 14 -15.93 28.18 -3.98
C SER A 14 -15.91 27.76 -2.49
N GLU A 15 -16.63 26.72 -2.10
CA GLU A 15 -16.70 26.27 -0.71
C GLU A 15 -15.33 25.73 -0.24
N LYS A 16 -14.85 26.28 0.89
CA LYS A 16 -13.56 25.92 1.53
C LYS A 16 -12.35 25.94 0.59
N THR A 17 -12.37 26.83 -0.39
CA THR A 17 -11.27 27.00 -1.34
C THR A 17 -11.22 28.41 -1.92
N LEU A 18 -10.30 28.66 -2.85
CA LEU A 18 -10.15 29.96 -3.50
C LEU A 18 -11.35 30.31 -4.40
N CYS A 19 -11.64 31.60 -4.51
CA CYS A 19 -12.69 32.11 -5.39
C CYS A 19 -12.41 31.74 -6.86
N LEU A 20 -13.42 31.21 -7.56
CA LEU A 20 -13.28 30.75 -8.95
C LEU A 20 -13.07 31.89 -9.97
N LEU A 21 -13.38 33.12 -9.58
CA LEU A 21 -13.07 34.33 -10.36
C LEU A 21 -11.61 34.79 -10.18
N GLY A 22 -10.87 34.20 -9.23
CA GLY A 22 -9.45 34.48 -9.07
C GLY A 22 -8.68 34.07 -10.32
N MET A 23 -7.54 34.73 -10.54
CA MET A 23 -6.71 34.51 -11.72
C MET A 23 -5.48 33.67 -11.38
N SER A 24 -5.10 32.80 -12.30
CA SER A 24 -3.95 31.88 -12.25
C SER A 24 -3.08 32.05 -13.51
N MET A 25 -2.01 31.27 -13.64
CA MET A 25 -1.13 31.28 -14.83
C MET A 25 -0.63 32.69 -15.20
N ARG A 26 -0.22 33.47 -14.18
CA ARG A 26 0.20 34.88 -14.32
C ARG A 26 -0.88 35.78 -14.94
N GLY A 27 -2.14 35.58 -14.55
CA GLY A 27 -3.26 36.40 -15.00
C GLY A 27 -3.92 35.94 -16.30
N LYS A 28 -3.53 34.79 -16.85
CA LYS A 28 -4.02 34.31 -18.15
C LYS A 28 -5.23 33.39 -18.07
N GLU A 29 -5.43 32.73 -16.93
CA GLU A 29 -6.50 31.74 -16.76
C GLU A 29 -7.28 31.97 -15.48
N ARG A 30 -8.57 31.65 -15.48
CA ARG A 30 -9.38 31.65 -14.25
C ARG A 30 -9.08 30.43 -13.41
N LEU A 31 -9.12 30.58 -12.09
CA LEU A 31 -9.04 29.46 -11.15
C LEU A 31 -10.16 28.44 -11.40
N TYR A 32 -11.32 28.86 -11.92
CA TYR A 32 -12.34 27.94 -12.39
C TYR A 32 -11.79 26.82 -13.30
N ASN A 33 -10.90 27.16 -14.24
CA ASN A 33 -10.33 26.22 -15.21
C ASN A 33 -9.16 25.42 -14.61
N THR A 34 -8.40 26.01 -13.69
CA THR A 34 -7.12 25.48 -13.20
C THR A 34 -7.18 24.94 -11.77
N HIS A 35 -8.36 24.97 -11.13
CA HIS A 35 -8.55 24.60 -9.72
C HIS A 35 -7.93 23.24 -9.38
N ASN A 36 -8.31 22.20 -10.13
CA ASN A 36 -7.81 20.83 -9.92
C ASN A 36 -6.32 20.65 -10.26
N LEU A 37 -5.69 21.65 -10.89
CA LEU A 37 -4.26 21.65 -11.21
C LEU A 37 -3.42 22.33 -10.12
N PHE A 38 -4.03 22.91 -9.08
CA PHE A 38 -3.30 23.65 -8.07
C PHE A 38 -2.25 22.79 -7.35
N GLY A 39 -2.66 21.66 -6.75
CA GLY A 39 -1.75 20.74 -6.06
C GLY A 39 -0.71 20.12 -7.01
N TRP A 40 -1.12 19.78 -8.23
CA TRP A 40 -0.21 19.28 -9.26
C TRP A 40 0.86 20.32 -9.63
N SER A 41 0.48 21.57 -9.90
CA SER A 41 1.42 22.63 -10.29
C SER A 41 2.40 22.99 -9.17
N GLN A 42 1.91 23.00 -7.91
CA GLN A 42 2.77 23.15 -6.73
C GLN A 42 3.78 22.01 -6.64
N MET A 43 3.33 20.77 -6.83
CA MET A 43 4.18 19.58 -6.77
C MET A 43 5.33 19.63 -7.79
N VAL A 44 5.05 20.06 -9.03
CA VAL A 44 6.07 20.26 -10.07
C VAL A 44 7.13 21.29 -9.61
N ALA A 45 6.69 22.42 -9.08
CA ALA A 45 7.60 23.47 -8.59
C ALA A 45 8.45 22.98 -7.40
N THR A 46 7.83 22.28 -6.45
CA THR A 46 8.53 21.71 -5.29
C THR A 46 9.53 20.63 -5.70
N ARG A 47 9.20 19.76 -6.67
CA ARG A 47 10.14 18.76 -7.20
C ARG A 47 11.39 19.42 -7.76
N LYS A 48 11.22 20.45 -8.59
CA LYS A 48 12.34 21.23 -9.15
C LYS A 48 13.23 21.82 -8.04
N ALA A 49 12.63 22.47 -7.05
CA ALA A 49 13.38 23.04 -5.92
C ALA A 49 14.16 21.97 -5.13
N LEU A 50 13.54 20.80 -4.89
CA LEU A 50 14.20 19.70 -4.20
C LEU A 50 15.39 19.11 -5.00
N ASP A 51 15.29 19.08 -6.34
CA ASP A 51 16.40 18.61 -7.20
C ASP A 51 17.59 19.58 -7.13
N GLU A 52 17.31 20.89 -7.22
CA GLU A 52 18.32 21.95 -7.14
C GLU A 52 19.01 22.00 -5.77
N LEU A 53 18.26 21.83 -4.67
CA LEU A 53 18.81 21.92 -3.31
C LEU A 53 19.65 20.71 -2.92
N PHE A 54 19.23 19.49 -3.27
CA PHE A 54 19.82 18.27 -2.72
C PHE A 54 20.70 17.49 -3.70
N GLY A 55 20.56 17.68 -5.02
CA GLY A 55 21.35 16.98 -6.03
C GLY A 55 21.20 15.44 -6.00
N LYS A 56 20.20 14.91 -5.29
CA LYS A 56 19.92 13.48 -5.13
C LYS A 56 18.41 13.23 -5.14
N ARG A 57 18.00 12.00 -5.47
CA ARG A 57 16.59 11.59 -5.40
C ARG A 57 16.03 11.84 -3.99
N SER A 58 15.00 12.66 -3.90
CA SER A 58 14.33 13.04 -2.65
C SER A 58 12.86 12.65 -2.66
N GLN A 59 12.23 12.66 -1.50
CA GLN A 59 10.82 12.35 -1.32
C GLN A 59 9.99 13.65 -1.28
N LEU A 60 8.84 13.63 -1.92
CA LEU A 60 7.83 14.69 -1.88
C LEU A 60 6.49 14.01 -1.63
N LEU A 61 5.77 14.45 -0.60
CA LEU A 61 4.42 13.99 -0.28
C LEU A 61 3.42 15.11 -0.56
N THR A 62 2.38 14.85 -1.36
CA THR A 62 1.32 15.82 -1.68
C THR A 62 -0.07 15.28 -1.39
N ARG A 63 -0.98 16.18 -1.00
CA ARG A 63 -2.38 15.84 -0.73
C ARG A 63 -3.21 15.90 -2.01
N SER A 64 -3.26 17.06 -2.66
CA SER A 64 -4.02 17.24 -3.90
C SER A 64 -3.23 16.68 -5.08
N THR A 65 -3.87 15.84 -5.89
CA THR A 65 -3.28 15.22 -7.07
C THR A 65 -4.15 15.43 -8.31
N PHE A 66 -3.54 15.31 -9.48
CA PHE A 66 -4.21 15.23 -10.77
C PHE A 66 -3.51 14.16 -11.62
N VAL A 67 -4.04 13.84 -12.80
CA VAL A 67 -3.37 12.94 -13.76
C VAL A 67 -1.93 13.43 -13.96
N SER A 68 -0.97 12.49 -13.95
CA SER A 68 0.49 12.69 -13.96
C SER A 68 1.17 13.11 -12.64
N SER A 69 0.45 13.40 -11.55
CA SER A 69 1.09 13.75 -10.26
C SER A 69 2.09 12.69 -9.77
N GLY A 70 1.85 11.41 -10.04
CA GLY A 70 2.75 10.32 -9.63
C GLY A 70 4.15 10.36 -10.26
N HIS A 71 4.35 11.15 -11.32
CA HIS A 71 5.67 11.41 -11.88
C HIS A 71 6.56 12.22 -10.92
N PHE A 72 5.95 13.07 -10.08
CA PHE A 72 6.68 14.03 -9.26
C PHE A 72 6.84 13.61 -7.80
N GLY A 73 6.09 12.61 -7.33
CA GLY A 73 6.16 12.20 -5.92
C GLY A 73 5.01 11.31 -5.43
N THR A 74 4.79 11.40 -4.13
CA THR A 74 4.02 10.47 -3.30
C THR A 74 2.68 11.08 -2.91
N HIS A 75 1.67 10.23 -2.70
CA HIS A 75 0.40 10.61 -2.12
C HIS A 75 0.11 9.79 -0.84
N TRP A 76 -0.76 10.28 0.02
CA TRP A 76 -1.38 9.51 1.10
C TRP A 76 -2.88 9.80 1.10
N THR A 77 -3.71 8.86 1.57
CA THR A 77 -5.17 8.93 1.47
C THR A 77 -5.84 10.09 2.23
N GLY A 78 -5.07 10.99 2.83
CA GLY A 78 -5.57 12.13 3.60
C GLY A 78 -6.05 11.74 4.98
N ASP A 79 -6.94 12.58 5.51
CA ASP A 79 -7.38 12.60 6.90
C ASP A 79 -8.43 11.50 7.16
N ASN A 80 -7.98 10.23 7.19
CA ASN A 80 -8.80 9.08 7.53
C ASN A 80 -9.20 9.09 9.03
N SER A 81 -10.08 8.18 9.46
CA SER A 81 -10.47 8.02 10.87
C SER A 81 -9.99 6.71 11.46
N ALA A 82 -9.76 6.66 12.77
CA ALA A 82 -9.44 5.45 13.53
C ALA A 82 -10.66 4.49 13.62
N ARG A 83 -11.03 3.89 12.48
CA ARG A 83 -12.17 2.96 12.33
C ARG A 83 -11.79 1.76 11.46
N TRP A 84 -12.40 0.61 11.73
CA TRP A 84 -12.23 -0.60 10.90
C TRP A 84 -12.66 -0.40 9.43
N ALA A 85 -13.66 0.46 9.20
CA ALA A 85 -14.09 0.80 7.84
C ALA A 85 -12.98 1.52 7.05
N ASP A 86 -12.24 2.43 7.70
CA ASP A 86 -11.13 3.17 7.12
C ASP A 86 -9.89 2.27 6.92
N LEU A 87 -9.65 1.33 7.83
CA LEU A 87 -8.65 0.26 7.63
C LEU A 87 -8.94 -0.50 6.33
N ARG A 88 -10.19 -0.94 6.10
CA ARG A 88 -10.58 -1.60 4.85
C ARG A 88 -10.49 -0.65 3.64
N ALA A 89 -10.96 0.58 3.77
CA ALA A 89 -10.95 1.57 2.69
C ALA A 89 -9.54 1.92 2.22
N SER A 90 -8.54 1.83 3.09
CA SER A 90 -7.15 2.04 2.71
C SER A 90 -6.70 1.13 1.56
N ILE A 91 -7.14 -0.14 1.53
CA ILE A 91 -6.81 -1.10 0.45
C ILE A 91 -7.35 -0.62 -0.89
N ILE A 92 -8.58 -0.08 -0.88
CA ILE A 92 -9.21 0.49 -2.08
C ILE A 92 -8.37 1.68 -2.56
N GLY A 93 -8.01 2.61 -1.66
CA GLY A 93 -7.15 3.74 -1.99
C GLY A 93 -5.80 3.33 -2.56
N LEU A 94 -5.14 2.30 -2.01
CA LEU A 94 -3.88 1.78 -2.56
C LEU A 94 -4.07 1.30 -4.01
N ILE A 95 -5.12 0.54 -4.28
CA ILE A 95 -5.41 -0.03 -5.61
C ILE A 95 -5.74 1.09 -6.59
N GLU A 96 -6.65 1.99 -6.24
CA GLU A 96 -7.08 3.10 -7.08
C GLU A 96 -5.91 3.99 -7.48
N PHE A 97 -5.07 4.40 -6.52
CA PHE A 97 -3.92 5.26 -6.83
C PHE A 97 -2.83 4.55 -7.63
N ASN A 98 -2.70 3.22 -7.51
CA ASN A 98 -1.86 2.46 -8.43
C ASN A 98 -2.42 2.52 -9.86
N VAL A 99 -3.74 2.43 -10.05
CA VAL A 99 -4.39 2.62 -11.37
C VAL A 99 -4.23 4.06 -11.87
N PHE A 100 -4.27 5.05 -10.99
CA PHE A 100 -4.07 6.46 -11.32
C PHE A 100 -2.60 6.83 -11.64
N GLY A 101 -1.67 5.86 -11.58
CA GLY A 101 -0.26 6.08 -11.87
C GLY A 101 0.54 6.69 -10.72
N ILE A 102 0.09 6.51 -9.48
CA ILE A 102 0.74 6.97 -8.24
C ILE A 102 1.02 5.76 -7.32
N PRO A 103 2.01 4.91 -7.66
CA PRO A 103 2.24 3.65 -6.96
C PRO A 103 2.85 3.79 -5.56
N HIS A 104 3.47 4.94 -5.25
CA HIS A 104 3.95 5.24 -3.89
C HIS A 104 2.82 5.94 -3.13
N ILE A 105 2.02 5.13 -2.44
CA ILE A 105 0.77 5.49 -1.75
C ILE A 105 0.65 4.76 -0.41
N GLY A 106 -0.06 5.36 0.54
CA GLY A 106 -0.39 4.79 1.83
C GLY A 106 -1.51 5.53 2.55
N ALA A 107 -1.97 4.99 3.66
CA ALA A 107 -2.90 5.66 4.57
C ALA A 107 -2.20 5.95 5.90
N ASP A 108 -2.76 6.89 6.67
CA ASP A 108 -2.28 7.14 8.04
C ASP A 108 -2.65 5.96 8.92
N VAL A 109 -1.62 5.23 9.37
CA VAL A 109 -1.75 3.99 10.11
C VAL A 109 -2.21 4.28 11.53
N CYS A 110 -3.16 3.45 11.99
CA CYS A 110 -3.96 3.60 13.21
C CYS A 110 -5.08 4.66 13.14
N GLY A 111 -5.08 5.49 12.09
CA GLY A 111 -6.13 6.47 11.76
C GLY A 111 -5.75 7.89 12.20
N PHE A 112 -5.98 8.89 11.36
CA PHE A 112 -5.61 10.28 11.64
C PHE A 112 -6.57 10.94 12.63
N ASN A 113 -7.88 10.89 12.36
CA ASN A 113 -8.91 11.42 13.25
C ASN A 113 -9.36 10.38 14.28
N LEU A 114 -9.84 10.85 15.44
CA LEU A 114 -10.38 10.05 16.55
C LEU A 114 -9.31 9.22 17.28
N ASN A 115 -9.62 8.87 18.54
CA ASN A 115 -8.77 7.97 19.31
C ASN A 115 -8.88 6.54 18.77
N THR A 116 -7.73 5.95 18.41
CA THR A 116 -7.64 4.53 18.07
C THR A 116 -7.76 3.66 19.32
N ASN A 117 -7.82 2.35 19.12
CA ASN A 117 -7.69 1.36 20.21
C ASN A 117 -6.59 0.35 19.89
N GLU A 118 -6.16 -0.37 20.92
CA GLU A 118 -5.04 -1.31 20.85
C GLU A 118 -5.20 -2.34 19.72
N GLU A 119 -6.38 -2.97 19.59
CA GLU A 119 -6.61 -3.99 18.57
C GLU A 119 -6.60 -3.40 17.15
N LEU A 120 -7.30 -2.29 16.94
CA LEU A 120 -7.34 -1.62 15.64
C LEU A 120 -5.94 -1.19 15.22
N CYS A 121 -5.19 -0.52 16.11
CA CYS A 121 -3.84 -0.06 15.79
C CYS A 121 -2.90 -1.25 15.55
N LEU A 122 -3.01 -2.35 16.31
CA LEU A 122 -2.27 -3.59 16.07
C LEU A 122 -2.53 -4.13 14.65
N ARG A 123 -3.80 -4.29 14.25
CA ARG A 123 -4.15 -4.76 12.89
C ARG A 123 -3.73 -3.77 11.81
N TRP A 124 -3.79 -2.48 12.08
CA TRP A 124 -3.36 -1.45 11.13
C TRP A 124 -1.85 -1.43 10.96
N GLN A 125 -1.05 -1.66 12.00
CA GLN A 125 0.40 -1.80 11.87
C GLN A 125 0.78 -3.02 11.01
N GLN A 126 0.06 -4.14 11.18
CA GLN A 126 0.24 -5.32 10.33
C GLN A 126 -0.05 -5.03 8.85
N LEU A 127 -1.15 -4.33 8.54
CA LEU A 127 -1.51 -3.95 7.16
C LEU A 127 -0.59 -2.84 6.61
N GLY A 128 -0.30 -1.82 7.41
CA GLY A 128 0.54 -0.68 7.05
C GLY A 128 1.96 -1.07 6.67
N ALA A 129 2.48 -2.15 7.25
CA ALA A 129 3.75 -2.76 6.83
C ALA A 129 3.75 -3.21 5.35
N PHE A 130 2.60 -3.29 4.70
CA PHE A 130 2.44 -3.57 3.26
C PHE A 130 1.95 -2.37 2.43
N TYR A 131 1.97 -1.14 2.97
CA TYR A 131 1.79 0.05 2.15
C TYR A 131 3.10 0.42 1.45
N PRO A 132 3.12 0.78 0.16
CA PRO A 132 4.30 1.36 -0.47
C PRO A 132 4.86 2.54 0.34
N PHE A 133 3.99 3.48 0.73
CA PHE A 133 4.29 4.54 1.70
C PHE A 133 3.71 4.17 3.07
N PHE A 134 4.57 3.89 4.06
CA PHE A 134 4.14 3.46 5.39
C PHE A 134 4.45 4.55 6.43
N ARG A 135 3.40 5.12 7.03
CA ARG A 135 3.46 6.18 8.03
C ARG A 135 2.40 5.97 9.11
N ASN A 136 2.78 6.13 10.38
CA ASN A 136 1.84 6.37 11.48
C ASN A 136 1.79 7.90 11.70
N HIS A 137 0.59 8.47 11.64
CA HIS A 137 0.34 9.90 11.79
C HIS A 137 -1.03 10.11 12.44
N ASN A 138 -1.17 11.16 13.23
CA ASN A 138 -2.32 11.41 14.10
C ASN A 138 -2.67 12.90 14.09
N SER A 139 -3.91 13.23 14.43
CA SER A 139 -4.31 14.61 14.73
C SER A 139 -3.75 15.07 16.09
N ASP A 140 -3.67 16.38 16.28
CA ASP A 140 -3.07 17.00 17.48
C ASP A 140 -3.92 16.79 18.74
N ASP A 141 -5.23 16.64 18.57
CA ASP A 141 -6.23 16.46 19.63
C ASP A 141 -6.44 14.99 20.04
N ALA A 142 -5.90 14.04 19.29
CA ALA A 142 -6.06 12.61 19.54
C ALA A 142 -4.99 12.06 20.50
N ALA A 143 -5.36 11.01 21.24
CA ALA A 143 -4.45 10.26 22.09
C ALA A 143 -3.28 9.70 21.27
N ALA A 144 -2.08 9.67 21.87
CA ALA A 144 -0.90 9.14 21.23
C ALA A 144 -1.12 7.69 20.75
N GLN A 145 -0.60 7.37 19.57
CA GLN A 145 -0.81 6.07 18.93
C GLN A 145 0.43 5.51 18.22
N ASP A 146 1.62 6.04 18.52
CA ASP A 146 2.86 5.48 18.00
C ASP A 146 3.03 4.02 18.49
N PRO A 147 3.85 3.19 17.81
CA PRO A 147 3.94 1.77 18.15
C PRO A 147 4.26 1.45 19.61
N THR A 148 4.85 2.37 20.37
CA THR A 148 5.26 2.12 21.76
C THR A 148 4.17 2.33 22.78
N GLN A 149 3.01 2.89 22.38
CA GLN A 149 1.88 3.18 23.27
C GLN A 149 1.28 1.91 23.90
N TRP A 150 1.31 0.78 23.18
CA TRP A 150 0.89 -0.52 23.71
C TRP A 150 1.96 -1.57 23.47
N GLN A 151 2.23 -2.41 24.47
CA GLN A 151 3.22 -3.47 24.35
C GLN A 151 2.89 -4.47 23.23
N SER A 152 1.60 -4.76 23.01
CA SER A 152 1.15 -5.66 21.94
C SER A 152 1.39 -5.04 20.56
N VAL A 153 1.11 -3.75 20.39
CA VAL A 153 1.33 -2.98 19.16
C VAL A 153 2.83 -2.87 18.88
N ALA A 154 3.66 -2.59 19.89
CA ALA A 154 5.12 -2.54 19.74
C ALA A 154 5.68 -3.87 19.25
N ASN A 155 5.20 -4.98 19.83
CA ASN A 155 5.61 -6.32 19.47
C ASN A 155 5.20 -6.69 18.04
N VAL A 156 3.94 -6.44 17.65
CA VAL A 156 3.48 -6.73 16.28
C VAL A 156 4.18 -5.84 15.25
N SER A 157 4.43 -4.58 15.60
CA SER A 157 5.09 -3.61 14.72
C SER A 157 6.52 -4.06 14.44
N ARG A 158 7.24 -4.54 15.47
CA ARG A 158 8.60 -5.09 15.30
C ARG A 158 8.62 -6.24 14.31
N VAL A 159 7.77 -7.25 14.49
CA VAL A 159 7.78 -8.44 13.61
C VAL A 159 7.29 -8.10 12.19
N SER A 160 6.29 -7.23 12.05
CA SER A 160 5.75 -6.82 10.75
C SER A 160 6.74 -5.95 9.99
N ASN A 161 7.43 -5.02 10.67
CA ASN A 161 8.42 -4.15 10.05
C ASN A 161 9.68 -4.91 9.66
N LEU A 162 10.15 -5.83 10.50
CA LEU A 162 11.27 -6.70 10.13
C LEU A 162 10.90 -7.57 8.91
N PHE A 163 9.67 -8.09 8.85
CA PHE A 163 9.20 -8.83 7.67
C PHE A 163 9.14 -7.94 6.41
N ARG A 164 8.62 -6.70 6.53
CA ARG A 164 8.69 -5.70 5.45
C ARG A 164 10.13 -5.44 5.01
N TYR A 165 11.05 -5.27 5.96
CA TYR A 165 12.46 -4.95 5.68
C TYR A 165 13.17 -6.09 4.95
N GLN A 166 12.76 -7.34 5.20
CA GLN A 166 13.23 -8.48 4.41
C GLN A 166 12.78 -8.40 2.95
N LEU A 167 11.60 -7.85 2.69
CA LEU A 167 10.99 -7.71 1.37
C LEU A 167 11.35 -6.40 0.65
N LEU A 168 12.14 -5.51 1.25
CA LEU A 168 12.52 -4.22 0.63
C LEU A 168 13.20 -4.36 -0.74
N PRO A 169 14.10 -5.34 -1.00
CA PRO A 169 14.66 -5.51 -2.33
C PRO A 169 13.59 -5.80 -3.40
N HIS A 170 12.58 -6.62 -3.06
CA HIS A 170 11.44 -6.87 -3.93
C HIS A 170 10.58 -5.63 -4.11
N LEU A 171 10.18 -4.94 -3.04
CA LEU A 171 9.38 -3.72 -3.11
C LEU A 171 10.08 -2.62 -3.94
N TYR A 172 11.39 -2.45 -3.75
CA TYR A 172 12.19 -1.51 -4.54
C TYR A 172 12.21 -1.89 -6.02
N THR A 173 12.32 -3.18 -6.34
CA THR A 173 12.25 -3.70 -7.71
C THR A 173 10.89 -3.39 -8.33
N LEU A 174 9.78 -3.55 -7.59
CA LEU A 174 8.45 -3.20 -8.09
C LEU A 174 8.33 -1.71 -8.42
N HIS A 175 8.87 -0.83 -7.57
CA HIS A 175 8.91 0.61 -7.86
C HIS A 175 9.80 0.95 -9.06
N PHE A 176 10.94 0.29 -9.21
CA PHE A 176 11.79 0.43 -10.39
C PHE A 176 11.05 0.05 -11.67
N LEU A 177 10.40 -1.12 -11.70
CA LEU A 177 9.62 -1.57 -12.85
C LEU A 177 8.45 -0.61 -13.16
N ALA A 178 7.74 -0.16 -12.14
CA ALA A 178 6.66 0.82 -12.30
C ALA A 178 7.16 2.15 -12.87
N SER A 179 8.35 2.60 -12.46
CA SER A 179 9.00 3.81 -12.98
C SER A 179 9.45 3.67 -14.43
N MET A 180 9.89 2.49 -14.85
CA MET A 180 10.45 2.26 -16.19
C MET A 180 9.38 1.93 -17.24
N HIS A 181 8.31 1.24 -16.83
CA HIS A 181 7.34 0.64 -17.75
C HIS A 181 5.90 1.04 -17.45
N GLY A 182 5.66 1.89 -16.44
CA GLY A 182 4.34 2.08 -15.87
C GLY A 182 3.85 0.82 -15.16
N GLY A 183 2.54 0.73 -14.94
CA GLY A 183 1.95 -0.36 -14.17
C GLY A 183 1.88 -0.04 -12.68
N THR A 184 1.94 -1.08 -11.85
CA THR A 184 1.45 -1.01 -10.47
C THR A 184 2.35 -1.79 -9.53
N VAL A 185 2.49 -1.28 -8.30
CA VAL A 185 3.15 -1.94 -7.18
C VAL A 185 2.12 -2.71 -6.36
N VAL A 186 1.06 -2.05 -5.93
CA VAL A 186 -0.12 -2.69 -5.34
C VAL A 186 -1.11 -3.00 -6.46
N ARG A 187 -1.52 -4.27 -6.56
CA ARG A 187 -2.36 -4.78 -7.65
C ARG A 187 -3.65 -5.39 -7.11
N PRO A 188 -4.80 -5.11 -7.74
CA PRO A 188 -6.00 -5.89 -7.47
C PRO A 188 -5.84 -7.29 -8.08
N MET A 189 -6.50 -8.28 -7.51
CA MET A 189 -6.38 -9.68 -7.94
C MET A 189 -6.71 -9.86 -9.43
N PHE A 190 -7.72 -9.16 -9.95
CA PHE A 190 -8.16 -9.31 -11.34
C PHE A 190 -7.13 -8.88 -12.39
N PHE A 191 -6.08 -8.14 -12.02
CA PHE A 191 -4.97 -7.83 -12.95
C PHE A 191 -4.20 -9.08 -13.35
N GLU A 192 -4.06 -10.05 -12.44
CA GLU A 192 -3.34 -11.31 -12.68
C GLU A 192 -4.25 -12.50 -13.00
N PHE A 193 -5.54 -12.33 -12.74
CA PHE A 193 -6.56 -13.38 -12.81
C PHE A 193 -7.83 -12.88 -13.51
N SER A 194 -7.67 -12.15 -14.61
CA SER A 194 -8.75 -11.46 -15.32
C SER A 194 -9.91 -12.37 -15.76
N LYS A 195 -9.64 -13.65 -16.03
CA LYS A 195 -10.65 -14.66 -16.39
C LYS A 195 -11.47 -15.19 -15.21
N ASP A 196 -11.02 -14.93 -13.97
CA ASP A 196 -11.73 -15.30 -12.76
C ASP A 196 -12.61 -14.12 -12.31
N LEU A 197 -13.89 -14.15 -12.68
CA LEU A 197 -14.84 -13.07 -12.40
C LEU A 197 -15.03 -12.79 -10.90
N PHE A 198 -14.69 -13.75 -10.02
CA PHE A 198 -14.73 -13.53 -8.58
C PHE A 198 -13.75 -12.42 -8.17
N THR A 199 -12.58 -12.37 -8.81
CA THR A 199 -11.50 -11.43 -8.49
C THR A 199 -11.82 -9.97 -8.80
N HIS A 200 -12.82 -9.70 -9.63
CA HIS A 200 -13.24 -8.34 -10.01
C HIS A 200 -13.98 -7.61 -8.90
N ARG A 201 -14.56 -8.36 -7.94
CA ARG A 201 -15.34 -7.81 -6.82
C ARG A 201 -14.56 -7.79 -5.51
N MET A 202 -13.27 -8.12 -5.55
CA MET A 202 -12.46 -8.29 -4.35
C MET A 202 -11.82 -6.98 -3.90
N ASP A 203 -12.00 -6.66 -2.63
CA ASP A 203 -11.46 -5.45 -1.99
C ASP A 203 -10.85 -5.72 -0.61
N ARG A 204 -10.65 -7.00 -0.24
CA ARG A 204 -10.14 -7.43 1.07
C ARG A 204 -8.75 -8.09 1.05
N GLN A 205 -8.16 -8.26 -0.12
CA GLN A 205 -6.79 -8.75 -0.32
C GLN A 205 -6.23 -8.13 -1.60
N PHE A 206 -4.91 -8.02 -1.68
CA PHE A 206 -4.23 -7.41 -2.81
C PHE A 206 -2.88 -8.09 -3.04
N LEU A 207 -2.27 -7.78 -4.18
CA LEU A 207 -0.95 -8.27 -4.52
C LEU A 207 0.08 -7.13 -4.41
N TRP A 208 1.30 -7.47 -4.00
CA TRP A 208 2.50 -6.73 -4.37
C TRP A 208 3.11 -7.36 -5.62
N GLY A 209 3.15 -6.61 -6.71
CA GLY A 209 3.48 -7.16 -8.02
C GLY A 209 2.53 -8.29 -8.43
N SER A 210 3.00 -9.22 -9.26
CA SER A 210 2.19 -10.33 -9.78
C SER A 210 2.06 -11.52 -8.80
N ASP A 211 2.92 -11.58 -7.79
CA ASP A 211 3.26 -12.85 -7.16
C ASP A 211 3.21 -12.87 -5.62
N LEU A 212 3.12 -11.72 -4.95
CA LEU A 212 3.06 -11.67 -3.49
C LEU A 212 1.65 -11.29 -3.02
N LEU A 213 0.88 -12.27 -2.57
CA LEU A 213 -0.47 -12.08 -2.04
C LEU A 213 -0.44 -11.66 -0.57
N VAL A 214 -1.11 -10.56 -0.25
CA VAL A 214 -1.29 -10.02 1.10
C VAL A 214 -2.76 -10.18 1.51
N VAL A 215 -3.01 -10.86 2.63
CA VAL A 215 -4.37 -11.13 3.15
C VAL A 215 -4.53 -10.56 4.57
N PRO A 216 -5.01 -9.30 4.69
CA PRO A 216 -5.18 -8.64 5.99
C PRO A 216 -6.38 -9.13 6.81
N VAL A 217 -6.29 -8.98 8.13
CA VAL A 217 -7.44 -9.03 9.05
C VAL A 217 -8.09 -7.66 9.07
N LEU A 218 -9.39 -7.58 8.76
CA LEU A 218 -10.11 -6.31 8.58
C LEU A 218 -11.35 -6.18 9.47
N ASP A 219 -11.58 -7.15 10.36
CA ASP A 219 -12.75 -7.20 11.23
C ASP A 219 -12.27 -7.38 12.70
N PRO A 220 -12.96 -6.77 13.68
CA PRO A 220 -12.56 -6.82 15.10
C PRO A 220 -12.72 -8.21 15.70
N GLY A 221 -11.93 -8.50 16.73
CA GLY A 221 -12.04 -9.72 17.55
C GLY A 221 -11.53 -11.01 16.89
N VAL A 222 -11.28 -11.04 15.58
CA VAL A 222 -10.89 -12.28 14.88
C VAL A 222 -9.38 -12.51 14.84
N ASP A 223 -9.00 -13.80 14.78
CA ASP A 223 -7.61 -14.28 14.65
C ASP A 223 -7.40 -15.17 13.40
N SER A 224 -8.36 -15.13 12.47
CA SER A 224 -8.31 -15.82 11.19
C SER A 224 -9.01 -15.00 10.11
N VAL A 225 -8.68 -15.28 8.85
CA VAL A 225 -9.20 -14.57 7.67
C VAL A 225 -9.64 -15.55 6.61
N ARG A 226 -10.66 -15.18 5.83
CA ARG A 226 -11.04 -15.90 4.62
C ARG A 226 -10.24 -15.38 3.43
N ALA A 227 -9.19 -16.10 3.07
CA ALA A 227 -8.35 -15.83 1.91
C ALA A 227 -8.93 -16.50 0.66
N TYR A 228 -9.02 -15.81 -0.46
CA TYR A 228 -9.35 -16.41 -1.75
C TYR A 228 -8.07 -16.71 -2.53
N PHE A 229 -7.95 -17.95 -3.01
CA PHE A 229 -6.87 -18.40 -3.89
C PHE A 229 -7.47 -18.74 -5.25
N PRO A 230 -7.04 -18.09 -6.35
CA PRO A 230 -7.60 -18.36 -7.67
C PRO A 230 -7.42 -19.81 -8.11
N HIS A 231 -8.40 -20.35 -8.83
CA HIS A 231 -8.35 -21.73 -9.32
C HIS A 231 -7.16 -21.95 -10.27
N GLY A 232 -6.54 -23.14 -10.20
CA GLY A 232 -5.37 -23.48 -11.02
C GLY A 232 -4.07 -22.76 -10.60
N SER A 233 -4.05 -22.09 -9.45
CA SER A 233 -2.85 -21.45 -8.90
C SER A 233 -2.33 -22.17 -7.65
N ILE A 234 -1.02 -22.09 -7.44
CA ILE A 234 -0.35 -22.64 -6.26
C ILE A 234 0.31 -21.48 -5.51
N TRP A 235 0.18 -21.49 -4.19
CA TRP A 235 0.67 -20.44 -3.30
C TRP A 235 1.39 -21.04 -2.10
N TYR A 236 2.46 -20.39 -1.65
CA TYR A 236 3.27 -20.82 -0.52
C TYR A 236 3.25 -19.76 0.57
N SER A 237 2.90 -20.13 1.81
CA SER A 237 2.98 -19.19 2.94
C SER A 237 4.43 -18.75 3.19
N ILE A 238 4.65 -17.45 3.39
CA ILE A 238 6.00 -16.92 3.65
C ILE A 238 6.13 -16.08 4.92
N SER A 239 5.03 -15.70 5.57
CA SER A 239 5.01 -14.87 6.78
C SER A 239 4.74 -15.63 8.08
N ASN A 240 4.36 -16.91 8.01
CA ASN A 240 3.90 -17.66 9.18
C ASN A 240 5.07 -18.36 9.91
N ALA A 241 5.40 -17.90 11.12
CA ALA A 241 6.42 -18.48 11.99
C ALA A 241 6.15 -19.95 12.41
N HIS A 242 4.91 -20.42 12.33
CA HIS A 242 4.52 -21.78 12.73
C HIS A 242 4.35 -22.73 11.53
N LYS A 243 4.24 -22.19 10.31
CA LYS A 243 3.93 -22.93 9.08
C LYS A 243 4.50 -22.20 7.84
N TYR A 244 5.82 -22.11 7.76
CA TYR A 244 6.53 -21.58 6.58
C TYR A 244 6.43 -22.55 5.40
N ALA A 245 6.33 -22.04 4.18
CA ALA A 245 6.28 -22.79 2.93
C ALA A 245 5.14 -23.82 2.82
N VAL A 246 4.00 -23.59 3.51
CA VAL A 246 2.81 -24.42 3.32
C VAL A 246 2.20 -24.14 1.95
N LYS A 247 2.11 -25.21 1.15
CA LYS A 247 1.53 -25.21 -0.18
C LYS A 247 0.00 -25.19 -0.10
N ILE A 248 -0.60 -24.20 -0.74
CA ILE A 248 -2.03 -24.10 -1.04
C ILE A 248 -2.17 -24.28 -2.54
N SER A 249 -2.87 -25.34 -2.96
CA SER A 249 -3.04 -25.68 -4.39
C SER A 249 -4.49 -25.90 -4.80
N THR A 250 -5.39 -25.89 -3.82
CA THR A 250 -6.84 -25.90 -4.01
C THR A 250 -7.31 -24.45 -4.14
N GLY A 251 -8.01 -24.14 -5.24
CA GLY A 251 -8.63 -22.83 -5.42
C GLY A 251 -9.80 -22.59 -4.46
N GLY A 252 -10.36 -21.39 -4.50
CA GLY A 252 -11.49 -20.97 -3.68
C GLY A 252 -11.09 -20.34 -2.35
N PHE A 253 -12.04 -20.28 -1.42
CA PHE A 253 -11.82 -19.70 -0.09
C PHE A 253 -11.21 -20.68 0.89
N HIS A 254 -10.22 -20.19 1.63
CA HIS A 254 -9.56 -20.92 2.71
C HIS A 254 -9.54 -20.07 3.97
N THR A 255 -9.82 -20.69 5.12
CA THR A 255 -9.64 -20.04 6.43
C THR A 255 -8.17 -20.12 6.82
N VAL A 256 -7.52 -18.96 6.94
CA VAL A 256 -6.10 -18.83 7.26
C VAL A 256 -5.96 -18.23 8.64
N LYS A 257 -5.13 -18.84 9.51
CA LYS A 257 -4.79 -18.28 10.82
C LYS A 257 -4.02 -16.98 10.65
N ALA A 258 -4.42 -15.95 11.37
CA ALA A 258 -3.83 -14.62 11.41
C ALA A 258 -3.69 -14.12 12.86
N PRO A 259 -2.82 -14.75 13.67
CA PRO A 259 -2.59 -14.34 15.07
C PRO A 259 -2.19 -12.86 15.18
N ARG A 260 -2.45 -12.28 16.35
CA ARG A 260 -2.05 -10.89 16.68
C ARG A 260 -0.55 -10.74 16.91
N THR A 261 0.22 -11.83 16.91
CA THR A 261 1.65 -11.89 17.25
C THR A 261 2.58 -12.08 16.05
N THR A 262 2.03 -12.20 14.84
CA THR A 262 2.81 -12.45 13.61
C THR A 262 2.55 -11.34 12.59
N PRO A 263 3.35 -11.22 11.51
CA PRO A 263 2.95 -10.42 10.34
C PRO A 263 1.65 -10.94 9.72
N LEU A 264 1.07 -10.16 8.80
CA LEU A 264 -0.11 -10.61 8.04
C LEU A 264 0.16 -11.92 7.30
N PRO A 265 -0.87 -12.77 7.07
CA PRO A 265 -0.77 -13.84 6.10
C PRO A 265 -0.32 -13.32 4.73
N THR A 266 0.81 -13.83 4.28
CA THR A 266 1.42 -13.47 3.00
C THR A 266 1.84 -14.73 2.27
N PHE A 267 1.55 -14.78 0.98
CA PHE A 267 1.77 -15.95 0.16
C PHE A 267 2.53 -15.59 -1.11
N LEU A 268 3.49 -16.43 -1.47
CA LEU A 268 4.24 -16.31 -2.72
C LEU A 268 3.67 -17.29 -3.76
N ARG A 269 3.34 -16.79 -4.94
CA ARG A 269 2.82 -17.58 -6.05
C ARG A 269 3.88 -18.54 -6.58
N ALA A 270 3.49 -19.76 -6.91
CA ALA A 270 4.36 -20.70 -7.60
C ALA A 270 4.83 -20.15 -8.96
N GLY A 271 6.11 -20.36 -9.27
CA GLY A 271 6.82 -19.79 -10.40
C GLY A 271 7.56 -18.48 -10.08
N ALA A 272 7.31 -17.88 -8.92
CA ALA A 272 7.94 -16.61 -8.55
C ALA A 272 9.32 -16.80 -7.91
N ILE A 273 10.22 -15.88 -8.24
CA ILE A 273 11.52 -15.71 -7.58
C ILE A 273 11.59 -14.26 -7.11
N ILE A 274 11.70 -14.05 -5.81
CA ILE A 274 11.80 -12.70 -5.24
C ILE A 274 13.12 -12.50 -4.49
N PRO A 275 13.79 -11.34 -4.67
CA PRO A 275 14.94 -10.98 -3.86
C PRO A 275 14.48 -10.51 -2.48
N THR A 276 15.14 -11.02 -1.45
CA THR A 276 14.98 -10.61 -0.07
C THR A 276 16.34 -10.33 0.55
N GLN A 277 16.37 -9.77 1.76
CA GLN A 277 17.60 -9.57 2.51
C GLN A 277 17.33 -9.76 4.00
N LYS A 278 18.37 -9.94 4.81
CA LYS A 278 18.19 -9.89 6.27
C LYS A 278 17.83 -8.46 6.69
N ALA A 279 16.76 -8.34 7.48
CA ALA A 279 16.31 -7.06 8.02
C ALA A 279 17.16 -6.60 9.22
N GLU A 280 17.34 -5.29 9.32
CA GLU A 280 17.97 -4.59 10.44
C GLU A 280 17.12 -3.37 10.83
N THR A 281 17.56 -2.59 11.83
CA THR A 281 16.80 -1.44 12.34
C THR A 281 16.69 -0.27 11.36
N THR A 282 17.55 -0.19 10.34
CA THR A 282 17.47 0.83 9.28
C THR A 282 17.67 0.22 7.89
N VAL A 283 17.28 0.96 6.86
CA VAL A 283 17.46 0.53 5.46
C VAL A 283 18.96 0.45 5.12
N GLU A 284 19.77 1.37 5.63
CA GLU A 284 21.22 1.41 5.42
C GLU A 284 21.89 0.16 5.97
N LYS A 285 21.56 -0.24 7.21
CA LYS A 285 22.08 -1.47 7.81
C LYS A 285 21.56 -2.71 7.08
N SER A 286 20.27 -2.73 6.71
CA SER A 286 19.67 -3.88 6.01
C SER A 286 20.35 -4.13 4.66
N ARG A 287 20.75 -3.06 3.95
CA ARG A 287 21.45 -3.14 2.65
C ARG A 287 22.88 -3.67 2.74
N GLN A 288 23.47 -3.73 3.93
CA GLN A 288 24.80 -4.33 4.14
C GLN A 288 24.74 -5.86 4.24
N ASN A 289 23.55 -6.43 4.44
CA ASN A 289 23.38 -7.87 4.49
C ASN A 289 23.35 -8.49 3.08
N ALA A 290 23.72 -9.76 3.00
CA ALA A 290 23.64 -10.52 1.76
C ALA A 290 22.19 -10.60 1.24
N LEU A 291 22.04 -10.49 -0.08
CA LEU A 291 20.78 -10.81 -0.76
C LEU A 291 20.50 -12.30 -0.64
N GLN A 292 19.22 -12.63 -0.52
CA GLN A 292 18.66 -13.97 -0.46
C GLN A 292 17.59 -14.08 -1.54
N LEU A 293 17.39 -15.28 -2.08
CA LEU A 293 16.31 -15.55 -3.02
C LEU A 293 15.27 -16.45 -2.38
N LYS A 294 13.99 -16.06 -2.47
CA LYS A 294 12.87 -16.96 -2.20
C LYS A 294 12.33 -17.46 -3.53
N ILE A 295 12.42 -18.78 -3.73
CA ILE A 295 12.01 -19.47 -4.96
C ILE A 295 10.78 -20.29 -4.65
N ALA A 296 9.62 -19.91 -5.19
CA ALA A 296 8.40 -20.69 -5.10
C ALA A 296 8.30 -21.60 -6.33
N LEU A 297 8.60 -22.88 -6.17
CA LEU A 297 8.63 -23.82 -7.30
C LEU A 297 7.25 -24.02 -7.93
N ALA A 298 7.19 -24.02 -9.26
CA ALA A 298 6.02 -24.46 -10.01
C ALA A 298 6.09 -25.97 -10.27
N SER A 299 4.93 -26.59 -10.56
CA SER A 299 4.93 -27.95 -11.12
C SER A 299 5.53 -27.92 -12.53
N SER A 300 6.18 -29.00 -12.97
CA SER A 300 6.90 -29.11 -14.25
C SER A 300 6.04 -28.85 -15.51
N THR A 301 4.73 -28.77 -15.36
CA THR A 301 3.77 -28.49 -16.44
C THR A 301 3.36 -27.02 -16.55
N ALA A 302 3.79 -26.15 -15.63
CA ALA A 302 3.50 -24.73 -15.70
C ALA A 302 4.48 -24.02 -16.64
N LEU A 303 3.97 -23.32 -17.65
CA LEU A 303 4.78 -22.48 -18.53
C LEU A 303 5.63 -21.51 -17.68
N PRO A 304 6.95 -21.41 -17.92
CA PRO A 304 7.77 -20.42 -17.25
C PRO A 304 7.21 -19.03 -17.57
N ARG A 305 6.84 -18.28 -16.53
CA ARG A 305 6.55 -16.86 -16.69
C ARG A 305 7.87 -16.16 -16.98
N PRO A 306 7.90 -15.16 -17.88
CA PRO A 306 9.11 -14.40 -18.09
C PRO A 306 9.56 -13.84 -16.74
N LEU A 307 10.72 -14.31 -16.28
CA LEU A 307 11.45 -13.63 -15.24
C LEU A 307 11.66 -12.21 -15.78
N LEU A 308 11.07 -11.22 -15.11
CA LEU A 308 11.49 -9.82 -15.23
C LEU A 308 12.88 -9.68 -14.59
N LEU A 309 13.83 -10.49 -15.06
CA LEU A 309 15.25 -10.23 -14.91
C LEU A 309 15.56 -9.15 -15.94
N LEU A 310 15.70 -7.93 -15.43
CA LEU A 310 16.49 -6.83 -15.97
C LEU A 310 17.06 -7.14 -17.38
N LYS A 311 16.37 -6.69 -18.42
CA LYS A 311 17.01 -6.42 -19.71
C LYS A 311 17.68 -5.07 -19.66
#